data_AF-A0A968D1Z4-F1
#
_entry.id   AF-A0A968D1Z4-F1
#
_cell.length_a   1.000
_cell.length_b   1.000
_cell.length_c   1.000
_cell.angle_alpha   90.00
_cell.angle_beta   90.00
_cell.angle_gamma   90.00
#
_symmetry.space_group_name_H-M   'P 1'
#
loop_
_entity.id
_entity.type
_entity.pdbx_description
1 polymer ?
#
loop_
_entity_poly.entity_id
_entity_poly.type
_entity_poly.pdbx_seq_one_letter_code
_entity_poly.pdbx_strand_id
1 'polypeptide(L)'
;MLVKVDSLFVPALSLAMFLDYAQVSFDAIIVEWGNEIRIPATGGSLLEQDVRIPIDNQGRAFISYPQEWGEDFEQMTAHSFLKLCEDENLQGDLAEYFEAKFVFIADVSSGIGDLGQTPLDEEAPLICMHTALLNGLLSHSFYEKWSFGNTLSLVILAGMLMGVSARLRFSWIMYLVGGIILAVILGVTWTQMSNYVLVPVASLKGSSLYIFFGLLVGLQVAISRERAVIRSAFSR
;
A
#
# COMPACT_ATOMS: atom_id res chain seq x y z
N MET A 1 0.13 -3.72 15.07
CA MET A 1 1.45 -4.35 15.33
C MET A 1 1.89 -4.20 16.77
N LEU A 2 1.88 -3.00 17.32
CA LEU A 2 2.05 -2.76 18.76
C LEU A 2 0.70 -2.37 19.34
N VAL A 3 0.34 -2.95 20.48
CA VAL A 3 -0.88 -2.61 21.23
C VAL A 3 -0.43 -1.85 22.46
N LYS A 4 -0.97 -0.64 22.65
CA LYS A 4 -0.72 0.15 23.85
C LYS A 4 -1.63 -0.35 24.97
N VAL A 5 -1.02 -0.83 26.05
CA VAL A 5 -1.70 -1.21 27.29
C VAL A 5 -1.18 -0.28 28.38
N ASP A 6 -1.99 0.70 28.76
CA ASP A 6 -1.63 1.77 29.68
C ASP A 6 -0.40 2.59 29.24
N SER A 7 0.75 2.31 29.85
CA SER A 7 2.04 2.95 29.55
C SER A 7 3.01 2.04 28.80
N LEU A 8 2.61 0.78 28.57
CA LEU A 8 3.43 -0.25 27.93
C LEU A 8 2.94 -0.53 26.50
N PHE A 9 3.87 -0.98 25.67
CA PHE A 9 3.55 -1.51 24.35
C PHE A 9 3.80 -3.01 24.36
N VAL A 10 2.82 -3.78 23.93
CA VAL A 10 2.93 -5.23 23.77
C VAL A 10 2.80 -5.60 22.29
N PRO A 11 3.51 -6.66 21.83
CA PRO A 11 3.36 -7.12 20.46
C PRO A 11 1.95 -7.67 20.24
N ALA A 12 1.35 -7.32 19.10
CA ALA A 12 0.15 -8.01 18.63
C ALA A 12 0.48 -9.47 18.28
N LEU A 13 -0.55 -10.34 18.21
CA LEU A 13 -0.41 -11.78 17.97
C LEU A 13 0.57 -12.11 16.84
N SER A 14 0.38 -11.53 15.65
CA SER A 14 1.24 -11.76 14.47
C SER A 14 2.70 -11.39 14.69
N LEU A 15 2.95 -10.29 15.41
CA LEU A 15 4.30 -9.85 15.73
C LEU A 15 4.94 -10.79 16.76
N ALA A 16 4.18 -11.19 17.79
CA ALA A 16 4.67 -12.14 18.79
C ALA A 16 5.05 -13.49 18.17
N MET A 17 4.20 -14.04 17.29
CA MET A 17 4.51 -15.28 16.57
C MET A 17 5.73 -15.15 15.66
N PHE A 18 5.87 -14.03 14.96
CA PHE A 18 7.03 -13.79 14.11
C PHE A 18 8.33 -13.70 14.93
N LEU A 19 8.31 -13.01 16.07
CA LEU A 19 9.48 -12.87 16.93
C LEU A 19 9.90 -14.20 17.56
N ASP A 20 8.93 -15.02 17.98
CA ASP A 20 9.17 -16.36 18.49
C ASP A 20 9.79 -17.26 17.42
N TYR A 21 9.22 -17.26 16.21
CA TYR A 21 9.79 -17.95 15.05
C TYR A 21 11.19 -17.47 14.71
N ALA A 22 11.40 -16.15 14.64
CA ALA A 22 12.68 -15.55 14.29
C ALA A 22 13.73 -15.66 15.41
N GLN A 23 13.34 -16.12 16.60
CA GLN A 23 14.17 -16.16 17.82
C GLN A 23 14.72 -14.78 18.21
N VAL A 24 13.89 -13.74 18.09
CA VAL A 24 14.23 -12.36 18.45
C VAL A 24 13.45 -11.93 19.68
N SER A 25 14.16 -11.44 20.71
CA SER A 25 13.49 -10.85 21.88
C SER A 25 12.76 -9.57 21.50
N PHE A 26 11.58 -9.34 22.09
CA PHE A 26 10.83 -8.10 21.90
C PHE A 26 11.64 -6.85 22.30
N ASP A 27 12.52 -6.96 23.30
CA ASP A 27 13.37 -5.86 23.76
C ASP A 27 14.44 -5.44 22.74
N ALA A 28 14.72 -6.30 21.75
CA ALA A 28 15.68 -6.00 20.68
C ALA A 28 15.09 -5.14 19.56
N ILE A 29 13.76 -4.96 19.53
CA ILE A 29 13.08 -4.20 18.48
C ILE A 29 13.35 -2.72 18.66
N ILE A 30 13.73 -2.06 17.58
CA ILE A 30 13.96 -0.62 17.55
C ILE A 30 12.77 0.03 16.87
N VAL A 31 12.11 0.94 17.58
CA VAL A 31 10.95 1.69 17.06
C VAL A 31 11.35 3.14 16.85
N GLU A 32 11.51 3.54 15.59
CA GLU A 32 11.71 4.92 15.18
C GLU A 32 10.36 5.53 14.76
N TRP A 33 9.67 6.17 15.70
CA TRP A 33 8.34 6.74 15.47
C TRP A 33 8.31 7.68 14.26
N GLY A 34 7.38 7.45 13.34
CA GLY A 34 7.27 8.21 12.10
C GLY A 34 8.16 7.75 10.96
N ASN A 35 9.01 6.75 11.19
CA ASN A 35 9.93 6.21 10.20
C ASN A 35 9.71 4.70 10.02
N GLU A 36 10.24 3.88 10.93
CA GLU A 36 10.21 2.43 10.81
C GLU A 36 10.28 1.71 12.17
N ILE A 37 9.77 0.49 12.19
CA ILE A 37 10.11 -0.52 13.19
C ILE A 37 11.15 -1.43 12.56
N ARG A 38 12.29 -1.59 13.23
CA ARG A 38 13.40 -2.46 12.80
C ARG A 38 13.52 -3.64 13.73
N ILE A 39 13.45 -4.84 13.16
CA ILE A 39 13.73 -6.10 13.85
C ILE A 39 15.13 -6.55 13.41
N PRO A 40 16.13 -6.47 14.29
CA PRO A 40 17.51 -6.74 13.91
C PRO A 40 17.79 -8.23 13.70
N ALA A 41 18.57 -8.55 12.67
CA ALA A 41 19.19 -9.87 12.51
C ALA A 41 20.35 -10.01 13.50
N THR A 42 20.07 -10.52 14.68
CA THR A 42 21.09 -10.75 15.72
C THR A 42 21.76 -12.11 15.54
N GLY A 43 22.96 -12.30 16.08
CA GLY A 43 23.75 -13.52 15.93
C GLY A 43 23.14 -14.82 16.50
N GLY A 44 21.91 -14.77 17.02
CA GLY A 44 21.10 -15.93 17.42
C GLY A 44 19.70 -15.95 16.81
N SER A 45 19.38 -15.04 15.89
CA SER A 45 18.09 -15.03 15.19
C SER A 45 18.15 -15.87 13.91
N LEU A 46 17.01 -16.36 13.44
CA LEU A 46 16.87 -17.03 12.15
C LEU A 46 16.80 -16.07 10.96
N LEU A 47 16.94 -14.76 11.20
CA LEU A 47 16.85 -13.73 10.17
C LEU A 47 18.19 -13.58 9.43
N GLU A 48 18.15 -13.58 8.10
CA GLU A 48 19.33 -13.28 7.26
C GLU A 48 19.64 -11.77 7.21
N GLN A 49 18.62 -10.94 7.36
CA GLN A 49 18.70 -9.48 7.28
C GLN A 49 17.67 -8.82 8.21
N ASP A 50 17.93 -7.56 8.55
CA ASP A 50 16.99 -6.76 9.35
C ASP A 50 15.63 -6.65 8.65
N VAL A 51 14.56 -6.91 9.39
CA VAL A 51 13.19 -6.69 8.91
C VAL A 51 12.84 -5.23 9.21
N ARG A 52 12.59 -4.46 8.15
CA ARG A 52 12.16 -3.06 8.27
C ARG A 52 10.67 -2.95 7.95
N ILE A 53 9.95 -2.28 8.84
CA ILE A 53 8.50 -2.11 8.76
C ILE A 53 8.21 -0.61 8.80
N PRO A 54 7.85 0.01 7.69
CA PRO A 54 7.53 1.43 7.63
C PRO A 54 6.32 1.74 8.53
N ILE A 55 6.46 2.73 9.40
CA ILE A 55 5.38 3.19 10.28
C ILE A 55 5.17 4.70 10.18
N ASP A 56 3.93 5.13 10.37
CA ASP A 56 3.61 6.55 10.50
C ASP A 56 3.87 7.09 11.93
N ASN A 57 3.65 8.38 12.12
CA ASN A 57 3.82 9.04 13.43
C ASN A 57 2.91 8.44 14.54
N GLN A 58 1.90 7.65 14.17
CA GLN A 58 1.00 6.97 15.10
C GLN A 58 1.35 5.48 15.26
N GLY A 59 2.44 5.01 14.65
CA GLY A 59 2.86 3.60 14.69
C GLY A 59 2.05 2.68 13.80
N ARG A 60 1.32 3.22 12.81
CA ARG A 60 0.51 2.43 11.87
C ARG A 60 1.34 2.10 10.64
N ALA A 61 1.26 0.86 10.21
CA ALA A 61 1.83 0.38 8.95
C ALA A 61 0.72 -0.02 7.98
N PHE A 62 1.04 0.00 6.69
CA PHE A 62 0.17 -0.56 5.66
C PHE A 62 0.47 -2.05 5.47
N ILE A 63 -0.56 -2.87 5.62
CA ILE A 63 -0.48 -4.32 5.47
C ILE A 63 -0.78 -4.67 4.01
N SER A 64 0.03 -5.54 3.42
CA SER A 64 -0.25 -6.10 2.11
C SER A 64 -1.18 -7.30 2.24
N TYR A 65 -2.41 -7.15 1.73
CA TYR A 65 -3.35 -8.25 1.60
C TYR A 65 -3.05 -8.99 0.28
N PRO A 66 -2.72 -10.30 0.32
CA PRO A 66 -2.36 -11.04 -0.88
C PRO A 66 -3.55 -11.28 -1.82
N GLN A 67 -4.71 -11.67 -1.27
CA GLN A 67 -5.97 -11.89 -2.00
C GLN A 67 -7.20 -11.78 -1.08
N GLU A 68 -8.38 -11.92 -1.67
CA GLU A 68 -9.66 -12.09 -0.97
C GLU A 68 -9.64 -13.38 -0.11
N TRP A 69 -10.48 -13.39 0.92
CA TRP A 69 -10.57 -14.54 1.81
C TRP A 69 -11.05 -15.78 1.05
N GLY A 70 -10.30 -16.88 1.16
CA GLY A 70 -10.61 -18.15 0.48
C GLY A 70 -9.74 -18.40 -0.74
N GLU A 71 -9.17 -17.34 -1.31
CA GLU A 71 -8.19 -17.41 -2.40
C GLU A 71 -6.76 -17.10 -1.92
N ASP A 72 -6.62 -16.53 -0.72
CA ASP A 72 -5.36 -16.06 -0.14
C ASP A 72 -4.47 -17.18 0.39
N PHE A 73 -4.93 -17.90 1.41
CA PHE A 73 -4.19 -18.96 2.08
C PHE A 73 -5.01 -20.24 2.07
N GLU A 74 -4.35 -21.39 2.26
CA GLU A 74 -5.07 -22.65 2.38
C GLU A 74 -5.94 -22.65 3.65
N GLN A 75 -7.17 -23.15 3.52
CA GLN A 75 -8.16 -23.15 4.60
C GLN A 75 -8.77 -24.52 4.78
N MET A 76 -9.07 -24.86 6.03
CA MET A 76 -9.74 -26.10 6.38
C MET A 76 -10.81 -25.81 7.44
N THR A 77 -12.04 -26.24 7.17
CA THR A 77 -13.09 -26.15 8.19
C THR A 77 -12.82 -27.15 9.30
N ALA A 78 -13.21 -26.82 10.54
CA ALA A 78 -13.10 -27.76 11.67
C ALA A 78 -13.82 -29.09 11.40
N HIS A 79 -14.94 -29.06 10.66
CA HIS A 79 -15.66 -30.27 10.26
C HIS A 79 -14.83 -31.16 9.31
N SER A 80 -14.22 -30.55 8.29
CA SER A 80 -13.32 -31.26 7.36
C SER A 80 -12.10 -31.84 8.09
N PHE A 81 -11.53 -31.08 9.03
CA PHE A 81 -10.41 -31.52 9.86
C PHE A 81 -10.79 -32.76 10.69
N LEU A 82 -11.91 -32.73 11.42
CA LEU A 82 -12.37 -33.87 12.22
C LEU A 82 -12.59 -35.12 11.38
N LYS A 83 -13.19 -34.96 10.19
CA LYS A 83 -13.42 -36.08 9.26
C LYS A 83 -12.11 -36.70 8.78
N LEU A 84 -11.08 -35.90 8.52
CA LEU A 84 -9.76 -36.39 8.11
C LEU A 84 -9.03 -37.07 9.28
N CYS A 85 -9.23 -36.61 10.52
CA CYS A 85 -8.64 -37.26 11.70
C CYS A 85 -9.22 -38.65 12.00
N GLU A 86 -10.50 -38.88 11.69
CA GLU A 86 -11.17 -40.18 11.87
C GLU A 86 -10.71 -41.25 10.87
N ASP A 87 -10.14 -40.86 9.73
CA ASP A 87 -9.61 -41.80 8.73
C ASP A 87 -8.14 -42.14 9.03
N GLU A 88 -7.89 -43.33 9.58
CA GLU A 88 -6.54 -43.79 9.96
C GLU A 88 -5.54 -43.78 8.79
N ASN A 89 -6.01 -43.85 7.54
CA ASN A 89 -5.12 -43.85 6.37
C ASN A 89 -4.64 -42.44 5.96
N LEU A 90 -5.35 -41.38 6.38
CA LEU A 90 -5.08 -39.99 5.98
C LEU A 90 -4.41 -39.17 7.09
N GLN A 91 -4.14 -39.78 8.25
CA GLN A 91 -3.47 -39.10 9.36
C GLN A 91 -2.02 -38.68 9.03
N GLY A 92 -1.32 -39.46 8.20
CA GLY A 92 0.02 -39.09 7.70
C GLY A 92 -0.01 -37.83 6.83
N ASP A 93 -0.98 -37.77 5.92
CA ASP A 93 -1.16 -36.63 5.01
C ASP A 93 -1.55 -35.35 5.77
N LEU A 94 -2.29 -35.47 6.87
CA LEU A 94 -2.62 -34.35 7.76
C LEU A 94 -1.38 -33.79 8.47
N ALA A 95 -0.49 -34.65 8.97
CA ALA A 95 0.73 -34.20 9.64
C ALA A 95 1.64 -33.45 8.67
N GLU A 96 1.82 -33.98 7.46
CA GLU A 96 2.58 -33.31 6.39
C GLU A 96 1.91 -31.99 5.96
N TYR A 97 0.58 -31.96 5.90
CA TYR A 97 -0.17 -30.75 5.53
C TYR A 97 0.10 -29.56 6.46
N PHE A 98 0.27 -29.80 7.76
CA PHE A 98 0.52 -28.76 8.75
C PHE A 98 2.00 -28.53 9.07
N GLU A 99 2.89 -29.40 8.60
CA GLU A 99 4.32 -29.31 8.88
C GLU A 99 4.91 -28.00 8.33
N ALA A 100 5.71 -27.32 9.16
CA ALA A 100 6.36 -26.04 8.84
C ALA A 100 5.43 -24.88 8.43
N LYS A 101 4.11 -24.98 8.70
CA LYS A 101 3.14 -23.90 8.46
C LYS A 101 2.70 -23.22 9.75
N PHE A 102 2.43 -21.92 9.66
CA PHE A 102 1.72 -21.20 10.73
C PHE A 102 0.22 -21.47 10.61
N VAL A 103 -0.39 -21.96 11.69
CA VAL A 103 -1.81 -22.30 11.71
C VAL A 103 -2.58 -21.28 12.54
N PHE A 104 -3.60 -20.69 11.92
CA PHE A 104 -4.54 -19.80 12.58
C PHE A 104 -5.88 -20.49 12.74
N ILE A 105 -6.47 -20.37 13.92
CA ILE A 105 -7.79 -20.91 14.21
C ILE A 105 -8.71 -19.74 14.51
N ALA A 106 -9.83 -19.66 13.79
CA ALA A 106 -10.81 -18.60 13.95
C ALA A 106 -12.24 -19.15 13.91
N ASP A 107 -13.15 -18.46 14.59
CA ASP A 107 -14.57 -18.75 14.54
C ASP A 107 -15.24 -17.94 13.43
N VAL A 108 -15.76 -18.65 12.43
CA VAL A 108 -16.47 -18.10 11.27
C VAL A 108 -17.97 -18.44 11.31
N SER A 109 -18.51 -18.80 12.48
CA SER A 109 -19.91 -19.14 12.65
C SER A 109 -20.84 -17.94 12.37
N SER A 110 -21.98 -18.21 11.74
CA SER A 110 -22.95 -17.17 11.41
C SER A 110 -23.59 -16.60 12.69
N GLY A 111 -23.50 -15.26 12.87
CA GLY A 111 -24.17 -14.51 13.94
C GLY A 111 -23.32 -14.17 15.17
N ILE A 112 -22.18 -14.84 15.39
CA ILE A 112 -21.20 -14.50 16.45
C ILE A 112 -19.76 -14.45 15.89
N GLY A 113 -19.56 -14.84 14.62
CA GLY A 113 -18.25 -14.87 13.98
C GLY A 113 -17.53 -13.52 14.01
N ASP A 114 -16.21 -13.61 14.11
CA ASP A 114 -15.30 -12.46 14.11
C ASP A 114 -15.11 -11.94 12.67
N LEU A 115 -16.21 -11.49 12.06
CA LEU A 115 -16.25 -10.96 10.70
C LEU A 115 -16.14 -9.44 10.71
N GLY A 116 -15.41 -8.90 9.75
CA GLY A 116 -15.37 -7.48 9.48
C GLY A 116 -14.87 -7.16 8.08
N GLN A 117 -14.73 -5.87 7.82
CA GLN A 117 -14.38 -5.39 6.49
C GLN A 117 -12.86 -5.30 6.31
N THR A 118 -12.37 -5.82 5.18
CA THR A 118 -11.01 -5.62 4.69
C THR A 118 -11.04 -4.76 3.43
N PRO A 119 -9.90 -4.26 2.94
CA PRO A 119 -9.86 -3.50 1.69
C PRO A 119 -10.29 -4.31 0.45
N LEU A 120 -10.25 -5.64 0.52
CA LEU A 120 -10.58 -6.54 -0.59
C LEU A 120 -11.98 -7.14 -0.47
N ASP A 121 -12.48 -7.33 0.75
CA ASP A 121 -13.76 -8.01 1.01
C ASP A 121 -14.56 -7.28 2.10
N GLU A 122 -15.87 -7.19 1.92
CA GLU A 122 -16.79 -6.58 2.89
C GLU A 122 -17.02 -7.47 4.12
N GLU A 123 -16.99 -8.78 3.95
CA GLU A 123 -17.25 -9.77 5.00
C GLU A 123 -16.13 -10.82 5.08
N ALA A 124 -14.99 -10.44 5.65
CA ALA A 124 -13.87 -11.35 5.89
C ALA A 124 -13.63 -11.57 7.40
N PRO A 125 -13.19 -12.76 7.82
CA PRO A 125 -12.72 -12.98 9.18
C PRO A 125 -11.60 -11.99 9.58
N LEU A 126 -11.67 -11.37 10.76
CA LEU A 126 -10.66 -10.41 11.19
C LEU A 126 -9.28 -11.06 11.42
N ILE A 127 -9.24 -12.39 11.56
CA ILE A 127 -7.99 -13.16 11.55
C ILE A 127 -7.19 -12.96 10.26
N CYS A 128 -7.84 -12.62 9.14
CA CYS A 128 -7.17 -12.31 7.87
C CYS A 128 -6.19 -11.14 8.00
N MET A 129 -6.46 -10.19 8.90
CA MET A 129 -5.51 -9.11 9.17
C MET A 129 -4.24 -9.64 9.84
N HIS A 130 -4.38 -10.65 10.70
CA HIS A 130 -3.26 -11.26 11.40
C HIS A 130 -2.41 -12.15 10.49
N THR A 131 -3.05 -12.92 9.59
CA THR A 131 -2.37 -13.74 8.59
C THR A 131 -1.66 -12.88 7.55
N ALA A 132 -2.32 -11.84 7.03
CA ALA A 132 -1.72 -10.90 6.08
C ALA A 132 -0.52 -10.15 6.70
N LEU A 133 -0.63 -9.74 7.97
CA LEU A 133 0.47 -9.11 8.69
C LEU A 133 1.66 -10.06 8.87
N LEU A 134 1.42 -11.31 9.28
CA LEU A 134 2.48 -12.30 9.42
C LEU A 134 3.14 -12.61 8.08
N ASN A 135 2.35 -12.76 7.02
CA ASN A 135 2.87 -12.92 5.67
C ASN A 135 3.75 -11.73 5.25
N GLY A 136 3.34 -10.50 5.56
CA GLY A 136 4.14 -9.29 5.35
C GLY A 136 5.49 -9.33 6.08
N LEU A 137 5.51 -9.81 7.33
CA LEU A 137 6.75 -9.99 8.11
C LEU A 137 7.67 -11.05 7.50
N LEU A 138 7.13 -12.19 7.09
CA LEU A 138 7.89 -13.30 6.51
C LEU A 138 8.44 -12.98 5.11
N SER A 139 7.68 -12.25 4.29
CA SER A 139 8.04 -11.92 2.91
C SER A 139 8.69 -10.54 2.74
N HIS A 140 8.84 -9.78 3.83
CA HIS A 140 9.30 -8.39 3.82
C HIS A 140 8.48 -7.47 2.90
N SER A 141 7.17 -7.72 2.75
CA SER A 141 6.28 -7.05 1.80
C SER A 141 5.45 -5.92 2.41
N PHE A 142 6.12 -4.92 2.98
CA PHE A 142 5.44 -3.75 3.56
C PHE A 142 5.42 -2.57 2.61
N TYR A 143 4.29 -1.86 2.60
CA TYR A 143 4.15 -0.66 1.80
C TYR A 143 4.82 0.56 2.44
N GLU A 144 5.77 1.14 1.73
CA GLU A 144 6.39 2.43 2.06
C GLU A 144 5.55 3.60 1.53
N LYS A 145 5.48 4.69 2.29
CA LYS A 145 4.86 5.93 1.82
C LYS A 145 5.82 6.68 0.91
N TRP A 146 5.34 7.14 -0.24
CA TRP A 146 6.12 8.02 -1.10
C TRP A 146 6.50 9.33 -0.38
N SER A 147 7.77 9.72 -0.47
CA SER A 147 8.24 10.98 0.11
C SER A 147 7.55 12.19 -0.50
N PHE A 148 7.05 13.09 0.35
CA PHE A 148 6.41 14.34 -0.08
C PHE A 148 7.31 15.17 -1.01
N GLY A 149 8.63 15.19 -0.76
CA GLY A 149 9.58 15.91 -1.60
C GLY A 149 9.64 15.39 -3.04
N ASN A 150 9.55 14.06 -3.20
CA ASN A 150 9.52 13.43 -4.52
C ASN A 150 8.20 13.74 -5.25
N THR A 151 7.06 13.72 -4.54
CA THR A 151 5.77 14.13 -5.12
C THR A 151 5.82 15.58 -5.59
N LEU A 152 6.32 16.50 -4.75
CA LEU A 152 6.43 17.91 -5.09
C LEU A 152 7.33 18.13 -6.31
N SER A 153 8.46 17.44 -6.37
CA SER A 153 9.40 17.51 -7.50
C SER A 153 8.74 17.08 -8.82
N LEU A 154 7.96 15.99 -8.81
CA LEU A 154 7.20 15.54 -9.98
C LEU A 154 6.13 16.54 -10.42
N VAL A 155 5.39 17.13 -9.46
CA VAL A 155 4.36 18.15 -9.77
C VAL A 155 4.99 19.40 -10.38
N ILE A 156 6.12 19.87 -9.84
CA ILE A 156 6.84 21.03 -10.38
C ILE A 156 7.34 20.73 -11.79
N LEU A 157 7.94 19.56 -12.01
CA LEU A 157 8.42 19.15 -13.33
C LEU A 157 7.27 19.08 -14.35
N ALA A 158 6.15 18.45 -13.99
CA ALA A 158 4.96 18.39 -14.84
C ALA A 158 4.44 19.80 -15.17
N GLY A 159 4.38 20.69 -14.17
CA GLY A 159 3.96 22.08 -14.37
C GLY A 159 4.91 22.87 -15.26
N MET A 160 6.22 22.67 -15.14
CA MET A 160 7.21 23.30 -16.03
C MET A 160 7.04 22.82 -17.48
N LEU A 161 6.89 21.51 -17.70
CA LEU A 161 6.68 20.95 -19.04
C LEU A 161 5.38 21.46 -19.68
N MET A 162 4.29 21.54 -18.91
CA MET A 162 3.04 22.13 -19.38
C MET A 162 3.14 23.63 -19.64
N GLY A 163 3.87 24.38 -18.80
CA GLY A 163 4.09 25.81 -18.99
C GLY A 163 4.91 26.13 -20.24
N VAL A 164 5.95 25.32 -20.53
CA VAL A 164 6.73 25.45 -21.77
C VAL A 164 5.88 25.10 -22.99
N SER A 165 5.07 24.04 -22.91
CA SER A 165 4.22 23.64 -24.04
C SER A 165 3.12 24.67 -24.34
N ALA A 166 2.59 25.36 -23.33
CA ALA A 166 1.61 26.44 -23.50
C ALA A 166 2.17 27.66 -24.25
N ARG A 167 3.49 27.90 -24.24
CA ARG A 167 4.11 28.98 -25.03
C ARG A 167 4.21 28.66 -26.51
N LEU A 168 4.12 27.38 -26.88
CA LEU A 168 4.15 26.98 -28.27
C LEU A 168 2.82 27.36 -28.92
N ARG A 169 2.89 28.03 -30.07
CA ARG A 169 1.73 28.57 -30.80
C ARG A 169 0.71 27.48 -31.22
N PHE A 170 1.09 26.20 -31.14
CA PHE A 170 0.28 25.07 -31.56
C PHE A 170 -0.45 24.44 -30.38
N SER A 171 -1.75 24.65 -30.28
CA SER A 171 -2.58 24.13 -29.18
C SER A 171 -2.58 22.60 -29.07
N TRP A 172 -2.32 21.86 -30.16
CA TRP A 172 -2.24 20.40 -30.13
C TRP A 172 -1.06 19.87 -29.30
N ILE A 173 0.05 20.62 -29.21
CA ILE A 173 1.24 20.22 -28.44
C ILE A 173 0.92 20.18 -26.94
N MET A 174 0.08 21.10 -26.46
CA MET A 174 -0.33 21.13 -25.06
C MET A 174 -1.13 19.87 -24.68
N TYR A 175 -2.06 19.44 -25.53
CA TYR A 175 -2.83 18.21 -25.32
C TYR A 175 -1.94 16.97 -25.37
N LEU A 176 -1.00 16.91 -26.30
CA LEU A 176 -0.05 15.81 -26.41
C LEU A 176 0.83 15.70 -25.15
N VAL A 177 1.42 16.82 -24.71
CA VAL A 177 2.24 16.87 -23.49
C VAL A 177 1.43 16.48 -22.26
N GLY A 178 0.17 16.96 -22.14
CA GLY A 178 -0.72 16.55 -21.06
C GLY A 178 -1.01 15.05 -21.06
N GLY A 179 -1.25 14.47 -22.24
CA GLY A 179 -1.44 13.03 -22.41
C GLY A 179 -0.21 12.22 -22.03
N ILE A 180 1.00 12.65 -22.44
CA ILE A 180 2.27 12.01 -22.04
C ILE A 180 2.44 12.08 -20.52
N ILE A 181 2.23 13.23 -19.89
CA ILE A 181 2.36 13.37 -18.43
C ILE A 181 1.43 12.41 -17.71
N LEU A 182 0.18 12.29 -18.16
CA LEU A 182 -0.79 11.35 -17.57
C LEU A 182 -0.32 9.89 -17.73
N ALA A 183 0.18 9.52 -18.91
CA ALA A 183 0.71 8.18 -19.16
C ALA A 183 1.94 7.87 -18.28
N VAL A 184 2.84 8.85 -18.11
CA VAL A 184 4.00 8.74 -17.21
C VAL A 184 3.55 8.58 -15.76
N ILE A 185 2.58 9.36 -15.28
CA ILE A 185 2.04 9.22 -13.91
C ILE A 185 1.46 7.81 -13.70
N LEU A 186 0.72 7.28 -14.66
CA LEU A 186 0.17 5.92 -14.59
C LEU A 186 1.29 4.86 -14.56
N GLY A 187 2.30 4.98 -15.44
CA GLY A 187 3.44 4.06 -15.47
C GLY A 187 4.28 4.09 -14.19
N VAL A 188 4.57 5.28 -13.66
CA VAL A 188 5.27 5.45 -12.39
C VAL A 188 4.44 4.89 -11.23
N THR A 189 3.13 5.12 -11.22
CA THR A 189 2.25 4.57 -10.17
C THR A 189 2.27 3.04 -10.21
N TRP A 190 2.14 2.45 -11.40
CA TRP A 190 2.14 0.99 -11.56
C TRP A 190 3.45 0.37 -11.09
N THR A 191 4.58 0.87 -11.59
CA THR A 191 5.91 0.37 -11.22
C THR A 191 6.18 0.48 -9.72
N GLN A 192 5.78 1.59 -9.10
CA GLN A 192 6.03 1.82 -7.69
C GLN A 192 5.08 1.02 -6.79
N MET A 193 3.84 0.78 -7.21
CA MET A 193 2.94 -0.15 -6.53
C MET A 193 3.51 -1.57 -6.53
N SER A 194 4.08 -2.03 -7.66
CA SER A 194 4.74 -3.34 -7.74
C SER A 194 5.99 -3.46 -6.84
N ASN A 195 6.60 -2.33 -6.47
CA ASN A 195 7.75 -2.27 -5.57
C ASN A 195 7.35 -1.94 -4.12
N TYR A 196 6.07 -2.13 -3.75
CA TYR A 196 5.55 -1.82 -2.41
C TYR A 196 5.73 -0.36 -1.99
N VAL A 197 5.63 0.59 -2.92
CA VAL A 197 5.65 2.03 -2.61
C VAL A 197 4.32 2.69 -2.98
N LEU A 198 3.62 3.20 -1.97
CA LEU A 198 2.33 3.86 -2.12
C LEU A 198 2.52 5.31 -2.60
N VAL A 199 2.25 5.51 -3.88
CA VAL A 199 2.24 6.82 -4.53
C VAL A 199 0.94 7.56 -4.22
N PRO A 200 0.95 8.86 -3.85
CA PRO A 200 -0.25 9.66 -3.65
C PRO A 200 -0.91 10.02 -4.99
N VAL A 201 -1.58 9.04 -5.61
CA VAL A 201 -2.16 9.13 -6.96
C VAL A 201 -3.16 10.28 -7.06
N ALA A 202 -4.02 10.45 -6.06
CA ALA A 202 -5.02 11.51 -6.03
C ALA A 202 -4.38 12.91 -6.08
N SER A 203 -3.33 13.13 -5.28
CA SER A 203 -2.60 14.40 -5.24
C SER A 203 -1.87 14.67 -6.56
N LEU A 204 -1.21 13.67 -7.15
CA LEU A 204 -0.49 13.82 -8.42
C LEU A 204 -1.41 14.09 -9.60
N LYS A 205 -2.48 13.29 -9.75
CA LYS A 205 -3.48 13.48 -10.82
C LYS A 205 -4.23 14.78 -10.64
N GLY A 206 -4.69 15.08 -9.42
CA GLY A 206 -5.43 16.31 -9.10
C GLY A 206 -4.62 17.58 -9.40
N SER A 207 -3.36 17.63 -8.93
CA SER A 207 -2.48 18.78 -9.17
C SER A 207 -2.18 18.97 -10.66
N SER A 208 -1.90 17.87 -11.38
CA SER A 208 -1.60 17.92 -12.81
C SER A 208 -2.81 18.40 -13.63
N LEU A 209 -4.01 17.92 -13.30
CA LEU A 209 -5.25 18.39 -13.93
C LEU A 209 -5.52 19.87 -13.63
N TYR A 210 -5.32 20.29 -12.37
CA TYR A 210 -5.49 21.69 -11.98
C TYR A 210 -4.58 22.63 -12.77
N ILE A 211 -3.29 22.28 -12.91
CA ILE A 211 -2.32 23.04 -13.70
C ILE A 211 -2.74 23.09 -15.18
N PHE A 212 -3.15 21.95 -15.75
CA PHE A 212 -3.59 21.85 -17.13
C PHE A 212 -4.80 22.75 -17.43
N PHE A 213 -5.85 22.67 -16.60
CA PHE A 213 -7.04 23.52 -16.76
C PHE A 213 -6.73 25.00 -16.54
N GLY A 214 -5.91 25.34 -15.54
CA GLY A 214 -5.47 26.71 -15.30
C GLY A 214 -4.75 27.32 -16.50
N LEU A 215 -3.84 26.56 -17.12
CA LEU A 215 -3.13 26.99 -18.33
C LEU A 215 -4.06 27.12 -19.53
N LEU A 216 -5.00 26.19 -19.72
CA LEU A 216 -5.97 26.26 -20.83
C LEU A 216 -6.84 27.52 -20.75
N VAL A 217 -7.38 27.80 -19.56
CA VAL A 217 -8.20 28.99 -19.33
C VAL A 217 -7.35 30.25 -19.53
N GLY A 218 -6.13 30.30 -18.99
CA GLY A 218 -5.22 31.42 -19.18
C GLY A 218 -4.92 31.71 -20.64
N LEU A 219 -4.68 30.65 -21.44
CA LEU A 219 -4.40 30.77 -22.87
C LEU A 219 -5.63 31.26 -23.66
N GLN A 220 -6.83 30.78 -23.34
CA GLN A 220 -8.08 31.25 -23.94
C GLN A 220 -8.36 32.72 -23.60
N VAL A 221 -8.08 33.15 -22.36
CA VAL A 221 -8.21 34.56 -21.95
C VAL A 221 -7.19 35.44 -22.68
N ALA A 222 -5.95 34.98 -22.84
CA ALA A 222 -4.93 35.70 -23.60
C ALA A 222 -5.33 35.88 -25.07
N ILE A 223 -5.75 34.78 -25.73
CA ILE A 223 -6.19 34.81 -27.14
C ILE A 223 -7.44 35.69 -27.32
N SER A 224 -8.41 35.62 -26.40
CA SER A 224 -9.61 36.44 -26.49
C SER A 224 -9.32 37.93 -26.29
N ARG A 225 -8.39 38.28 -25.40
CA ARG A 225 -7.87 39.66 -25.26
C ARG A 225 -7.22 40.15 -26.54
N GLU A 226 -6.34 39.36 -27.15
CA GLU A 226 -5.71 39.72 -28.43
C GLU A 226 -6.77 39.96 -29.53
N ARG A 227 -7.76 39.08 -29.65
CA ARG A 227 -8.86 39.24 -30.62
C ARG A 227 -9.70 40.49 -30.37
N ALA A 228 -9.97 40.83 -29.11
CA ALA A 228 -10.73 42.02 -28.75
C ALA A 228 -9.98 43.31 -29.11
N VAL A 229 -8.66 43.37 -28.86
CA VAL A 229 -7.80 44.49 -29.24
C VAL A 229 -7.81 44.69 -30.76
N ILE A 230 -7.64 43.61 -31.52
CA ILE A 230 -7.68 43.66 -32.99
C ILE A 230 -9.05 44.17 -33.47
N ARG A 231 -10.16 43.63 -32.94
CA ARG A 231 -11.51 44.07 -33.33
C ARG A 231 -11.75 45.55 -33.05
N SER A 232 -11.24 46.09 -31.94
CA SER A 232 -11.34 47.51 -31.60
C SER A 232 -10.50 48.43 -32.50
N ALA A 233 -9.37 47.92 -33.03
CA ALA A 233 -8.51 48.67 -33.94
C ALA A 233 -9.08 48.75 -35.36
N PHE A 234 -9.86 47.75 -35.78
CA PHE A 234 -10.50 47.70 -37.11
C PHE A 234 -11.96 48.18 -37.14
N SER A 235 -12.54 48.61 -36.01
CA SER A 235 -13.90 49.15 -35.93
C SER A 235 -13.98 50.68 -35.98
N ARG A 236 -12.92 51.35 -36.46
CA ARG A 236 -12.87 52.78 -36.79
C ARG A 236 -12.57 52.93 -38.26
#